data_AF-K1R345-F1
#
_entry.id   AF-K1R345-F1
#
_cell.length_a   1.000
_cell.length_b   1.000
_cell.length_c   1.000
_cell.angle_alpha   90.00
_cell.angle_beta   90.00
_cell.angle_gamma   90.00
#
_symmetry.space_group_name_H-M   'P 1'
#
loop_
_entity.id
_entity.type
_entity.pdbx_description
1 polymer ?
#
loop_
_entity_poly.entity_id
_entity_poly.type
_entity_poly.pdbx_seq_one_letter_code
_entity_poly.pdbx_strand_id
1 'polypeptide(L)'
;MFFRDLFTVLWSLLFIIPGIVKAYEYMMIPYLLADNPQMTKEQAFAESKRMMQGQKWKAFVLDLSFIGWYILSGLTLGIFAIFYVSPYVNATHAALYEALCYANPAGSNGF
;
A
#
# COMPACT_ATOMS: atom_id res chain seq x y z
N MET A 1 -15.61 -25.69 21.65
CA MET A 1 -14.29 -25.09 21.36
C MET A 1 -14.34 -24.21 20.12
N PHE A 2 -14.93 -24.65 18.99
CA PHE A 2 -15.13 -23.87 17.75
C PHE A 2 -15.60 -22.40 17.93
N PHE A 3 -16.66 -22.13 18.69
CA PHE A 3 -17.14 -20.76 18.88
C PHE A 3 -16.13 -19.84 19.57
N ARG A 4 -15.35 -20.36 20.53
CA ARG A 4 -14.29 -19.59 21.20
C ARG A 4 -13.20 -19.21 20.21
N ASP A 5 -12.79 -20.14 19.34
CA ASP A 5 -11.78 -19.89 18.32
C ASP A 5 -12.31 -18.90 17.26
N LEU A 6 -13.57 -19.06 16.83
CA LEU A 6 -14.24 -18.13 15.90
C LEU A 6 -14.29 -16.70 16.45
N PHE A 7 -14.75 -16.51 17.69
CA PHE A 7 -14.78 -15.19 18.31
C PHE A 7 -13.37 -14.60 18.49
N THR A 8 -12.38 -15.43 18.82
CA THR A 8 -10.98 -14.98 18.96
C THR A 8 -10.42 -14.49 17.62
N VAL A 9 -10.72 -15.17 16.50
CA VAL A 9 -10.32 -14.72 15.16
C VAL A 9 -11.05 -13.45 14.73
N LEU A 10 -12.35 -13.33 15.02
CA LEU A 10 -13.11 -12.11 14.71
C LEU A 10 -12.57 -10.90 15.48
N TRP A 11 -12.23 -11.10 16.76
CA TRP A 11 -11.60 -10.05 17.58
C TRP A 11 -10.21 -9.67 17.07
N SER A 12 -9.38 -10.63 16.65
CA SER A 12 -8.07 -10.30 16.08
C SER A 12 -8.19 -9.57 14.74
N LEU A 13 -9.17 -9.93 13.90
CA LEU A 13 -9.43 -9.28 12.62
C LEU A 13 -9.76 -7.79 12.77
N LEU A 14 -10.45 -7.41 13.85
CA LEU A 14 -10.75 -6.01 14.19
C LEU A 14 -9.47 -5.16 14.37
N PHE A 15 -8.35 -5.75 14.80
CA PHE A 15 -7.06 -5.08 14.93
C PHE A 15 -6.20 -5.17 13.66
N ILE A 16 -6.38 -6.23 12.86
CA ILE A 16 -5.64 -6.43 11.61
C ILE A 16 -6.08 -5.39 10.56
N ILE A 17 -7.38 -5.18 10.39
CA ILE A 17 -7.93 -4.23 9.40
C ILE A 17 -7.39 -2.79 9.59
N PRO A 18 -7.44 -2.16 10.79
CA PRO A 18 -6.90 -0.82 10.97
C PRO A 18 -5.38 -0.78 10.77
N GLY A 19 -4.66 -1.84 11.12
CA GLY A 19 -3.23 -1.96 10.82
C GLY A 19 -2.93 -1.91 9.31
N ILE A 20 -3.67 -2.69 8.52
CA ILE A 20 -3.58 -2.70 7.05
C ILE A 20 -3.91 -1.32 6.48
N VAL A 21 -5.03 -0.71 6.91
CA VAL A 21 -5.44 0.63 6.45
C VAL A 21 -4.37 1.69 6.74
N LYS A 22 -3.71 1.63 7.90
CA LYS A 22 -2.62 2.54 8.25
C LYS A 22 -1.33 2.25 7.47
N ALA A 23 -1.05 0.98 7.13
CA ALA A 23 0.07 0.65 6.24
C ALA A 23 -0.10 1.29 4.86
N TYR A 24 -1.31 1.22 4.27
CA TYR A 24 -1.61 1.92 3.01
C TYR A 24 -1.49 3.43 3.13
N GLU A 25 -1.88 4.03 4.26
CA GLU A 25 -1.71 5.47 4.48
C GLU A 25 -0.25 5.93 4.38
N TYR A 26 0.71 5.06 4.69
CA TYR A 26 2.14 5.37 4.73
C TYR A 26 2.94 4.81 3.56
N MET A 27 2.28 4.11 2.63
CA MET A 27 2.91 3.48 1.48
C MET A 27 3.62 4.48 0.56
N MET A 28 3.17 5.74 0.53
CA MET A 28 3.72 6.80 -0.34
C MET A 28 4.89 7.57 0.28
N ILE A 29 5.13 7.44 1.58
CA ILE A 29 6.26 8.10 2.29
C ILE A 29 7.62 7.86 1.61
N PRO A 30 8.02 6.63 1.25
CA PRO A 30 9.32 6.41 0.61
C PRO A 30 9.42 7.12 -0.75
N TYR A 31 8.33 7.20 -1.52
CA TYR A 31 8.29 7.91 -2.80
C TYR A 31 8.41 9.42 -2.61
N LEU A 32 7.68 9.98 -1.63
CA LEU A 32 7.77 11.40 -1.27
C LEU A 32 9.18 11.81 -0.81
N LEU A 33 9.85 10.97 -0.02
CA LEU A 33 11.22 11.22 0.45
C LEU A 33 12.27 11.03 -0.66
N ALA A 34 12.01 10.14 -1.62
CA ALA A 34 12.85 9.97 -2.79
C ALA A 34 12.79 11.20 -3.71
N ASP A 35 11.59 11.75 -3.91
CA ASP A 35 11.38 12.96 -4.70
C ASP A 35 11.84 14.24 -3.98
N ASN A 36 11.61 14.32 -2.67
CA ASN A 36 12.00 15.48 -1.86
C ASN A 36 12.77 15.06 -0.60
N PRO A 37 14.11 14.92 -0.69
CA PRO A 37 14.93 14.50 0.43
C PRO A 37 15.03 15.53 1.56
N GLN A 38 14.60 16.79 1.35
CA GLN A 38 14.57 17.83 2.39
C GLN A 38 13.24 17.84 3.17
N MET A 39 12.26 17.04 2.77
CA MET A 39 10.96 16.98 3.43
C MET A 39 11.10 16.48 4.87
N THR A 40 10.49 17.21 5.82
CA THR A 40 10.49 16.79 7.23
C THR A 40 9.61 15.56 7.40
N LYS A 41 9.93 14.67 8.35
CA LYS A 41 9.14 13.46 8.65
C LYS A 41 7.64 13.78 8.75
N GLU A 42 7.29 14.78 9.55
CA GLU A 42 5.91 15.21 9.77
C GLU A 42 5.19 15.61 8.47
N GLN A 43 5.90 16.29 7.56
CA GLN A 43 5.37 16.68 6.25
C GLN A 43 5.13 15.44 5.38
N ALA A 44 6.06 14.49 5.36
CA ALA A 44 5.91 13.25 4.60
C ALA A 44 4.72 12.40 5.10
N PHE A 45 4.51 12.32 6.41
CA PHE A 45 3.35 11.66 6.99
C PHE A 45 2.03 12.37 6.67
N ALA A 46 2.01 13.70 6.78
CA ALA A 46 0.82 14.50 6.49
C ALA A 46 0.44 14.40 5.01
N GLU A 47 1.42 14.48 4.11
CA GLU A 47 1.20 14.44 2.68
C GLU A 47 0.80 13.04 2.19
N SER A 48 1.49 11.99 2.63
CA SER A 48 1.10 10.60 2.32
C SER A 48 -0.32 10.31 2.78
N LYS A 49 -0.71 10.80 3.97
CA LYS A 49 -2.09 10.66 4.48
C LYS A 49 -3.10 11.41 3.61
N ARG A 50 -2.77 12.62 3.16
CA ARG A 50 -3.61 13.45 2.29
C ARG A 50 -3.80 12.80 0.92
N MET A 51 -2.72 12.34 0.29
CA MET A 51 -2.74 11.65 -1.01
C MET A 51 -3.57 10.37 -0.95
N MET A 52 -3.43 9.58 0.12
CA MET A 52 -4.12 8.31 0.27
C MET A 52 -5.57 8.44 0.77
N GLN A 53 -6.04 9.65 1.11
CA GLN A 53 -7.40 9.85 1.62
C GLN A 53 -8.44 9.47 0.56
N GLY A 54 -9.32 8.52 0.90
CA GLY A 54 -10.32 7.99 -0.04
C GLY A 54 -9.79 6.98 -1.07
N GLN A 55 -8.47 6.80 -1.18
CA GLN A 55 -7.83 5.87 -2.12
C GLN A 55 -7.35 4.57 -1.46
N LYS A 56 -7.28 4.51 -0.12
CA LYS A 56 -6.82 3.32 0.64
C LYS A 56 -7.54 2.04 0.23
N TRP A 57 -8.86 2.09 0.05
CA TRP A 57 -9.64 0.92 -0.38
C TRP A 57 -9.26 0.46 -1.78
N LYS A 58 -9.04 1.40 -2.72
CA LYS A 58 -8.64 1.09 -4.08
C LYS A 58 -7.23 0.50 -4.12
N ALA A 59 -6.30 1.04 -3.32
CA ALA A 59 -4.95 0.48 -3.16
C ALA A 59 -4.99 -0.94 -2.57
N PHE A 60 -5.88 -1.20 -1.62
CA PHE A 60 -6.10 -2.56 -1.11
C PHE A 60 -6.64 -3.51 -2.18
N VAL A 61 -7.63 -3.08 -2.96
CA VAL A 61 -8.17 -3.90 -4.06
C VAL A 61 -7.12 -4.15 -5.15
N LEU A 62 -6.25 -3.16 -5.41
CA LEU A 62 -5.12 -3.29 -6.31
C LEU A 62 -4.14 -4.36 -5.81
N ASP A 63 -3.75 -4.33 -4.53
CA ASP A 63 -2.90 -5.37 -3.95
C ASP A 63 -3.57 -6.75 -3.92
N LEU A 64 -4.89 -6.77 -3.69
CA LEU A 64 -5.67 -8.02 -3.75
C LEU A 64 -5.66 -8.61 -5.16
N SER A 65 -5.58 -7.79 -6.22
CA SER A 65 -5.42 -8.30 -7.59
C SER A 65 -4.10 -9.06 -7.78
N PHE A 66 -3.08 -8.76 -6.96
CA PHE A 66 -1.79 -9.45 -6.98
C PHE A 66 -1.78 -10.79 -6.23
N ILE A 67 -2.80 -11.10 -5.43
CA ILE A 67 -2.83 -12.31 -4.61
C ILE A 67 -2.74 -13.59 -5.45
N GLY A 68 -3.36 -13.62 -6.62
CA GLY A 68 -3.29 -14.75 -7.54
C GLY A 68 -1.86 -15.00 -8.04
N TRP A 69 -1.13 -13.92 -8.33
CA TRP A 69 0.27 -14.00 -8.75
C TRP A 69 1.20 -14.45 -7.63
N TYR A 70 0.93 -14.06 -6.38
CA TYR A 70 1.66 -14.55 -5.22
C TYR A 70 1.42 -16.04 -4.94
N ILE A 71 0.18 -16.51 -5.10
CA ILE A 71 -0.15 -17.94 -5.01
C ILE A 71 0.60 -18.74 -6.10
N LEU A 72 0.57 -18.24 -7.34
CA LEU A 72 1.30 -18.86 -8.45
C LEU A 72 2.81 -18.87 -8.18
N SER A 73 3.34 -17.79 -7.61
CA SER A 73 4.74 -17.73 -7.20
C SER A 73 5.11 -18.80 -6.17
N GLY A 74 4.24 -19.06 -5.19
CA GLY A 74 4.42 -20.14 -4.22
C GLY A 74 4.58 -21.50 -4.88
N LEU A 75 3.82 -21.77 -5.94
CA LEU A 75 3.94 -23.01 -6.72
C LEU A 75 5.27 -23.12 -7.49
N THR A 76 5.83 -21.98 -7.91
CA THR A 76 7.13 -21.91 -8.62
C THR A 76 8.33 -21.76 -7.69
N LEU A 77 8.19 -22.06 -6.40
CA LEU A 77 9.24 -21.88 -5.37
C LEU A 77 9.80 -20.44 -5.30
N GLY A 78 8.99 -19.43 -5.61
CA GLY A 78 9.36 -18.01 -5.49
C GLY A 78 10.10 -17.41 -6.69
N ILE A 79 10.49 -18.22 -7.69
CA ILE A 79 11.21 -17.73 -8.88
C ILE A 79 10.33 -16.73 -9.65
N PHE A 80 9.06 -17.06 -9.83
CA PHE A 80 8.12 -16.21 -10.54
C PHE A 80 7.90 -14.85 -9.84
N ALA A 81 7.92 -14.81 -8.50
CA ALA A 81 7.84 -13.54 -7.78
C ALA A 81 9.05 -12.64 -8.04
N ILE A 82 10.25 -13.20 -8.05
CA ILE A 82 11.48 -12.40 -8.18
C ILE A 82 11.55 -11.75 -9.58
N PHE A 83 11.25 -12.52 -10.63
CA PHE A 83 11.44 -12.04 -12.00
C PHE A 83 10.26 -11.26 -12.57
N TYR A 84 9.03 -11.56 -12.14
CA TYR A 84 7.83 -10.99 -12.76
C TYR A 84 6.98 -10.21 -11.75
N VAL A 85 6.59 -10.83 -10.63
CA VAL A 85 5.62 -10.21 -9.72
C VAL A 85 6.21 -9.00 -9.02
N SER A 86 7.43 -9.09 -8.49
CA SER A 86 8.07 -7.99 -7.76
C SER A 86 8.29 -6.73 -8.61
N PRO A 87 8.91 -6.80 -9.80
CA PRO A 87 9.05 -5.60 -10.63
C PRO A 87 7.70 -5.06 -11.08
N TYR A 88 6.72 -5.93 -11.34
CA TYR A 88 5.37 -5.51 -11.73
C TYR A 88 4.61 -4.78 -10.61
N VAL A 89 4.67 -5.32 -9.38
CA VAL A 89 4.06 -4.68 -8.20
C VAL A 89 4.73 -3.35 -7.90
N ASN A 90 6.06 -3.29 -7.93
CA ASN A 90 6.80 -2.05 -7.70
C ASN A 90 6.47 -0.99 -8.75
N ALA A 91 6.41 -1.36 -10.04
CA ALA A 91 6.01 -0.45 -11.11
C ALA A 91 4.56 0.05 -10.93
N THR A 92 3.67 -0.82 -10.48
CA THR A 92 2.27 -0.46 -10.20
C THR A 92 2.16 0.52 -9.03
N HIS A 93 2.93 0.31 -7.96
CA HIS A 93 2.96 1.24 -6.81
C HIS A 93 3.56 2.61 -7.19
N ALA A 94 4.59 2.63 -8.05
CA ALA A 94 5.13 3.88 -8.60
C ALA A 94 4.09 4.62 -9.47
N ALA A 95 3.39 3.90 -10.35
CA ALA A 95 2.32 4.48 -11.17
C ALA A 95 1.13 4.97 -10.32
N LEU A 96 0.81 4.27 -9.22
CA LEU A 96 -0.18 4.73 -8.26
C LEU A 96 0.25 6.06 -7.62
N TYR A 97 1.50 6.16 -7.18
CA TYR A 97 2.04 7.41 -6.63
C TYR A 97 1.91 8.57 -7.62
N GLU A 98 2.33 8.36 -8.87
CA GLU A 98 2.22 9.37 -9.93
C GLU A 98 0.76 9.77 -10.19
N ALA A 99 -0.17 8.80 -10.25
CA ALA A 99 -1.59 9.07 -10.42
C ALA A 99 -2.18 9.89 -9.25
N LEU A 100 -1.72 9.65 -8.02
CA LEU A 100 -2.14 10.40 -6.84
C LEU A 100 -1.61 11.85 -6.86
N CYS A 101 -0.38 12.05 -7.34
CA CYS A 101 0.18 13.39 -7.55
C CYS A 101 -0.64 14.19 -8.57
N TYR A 102 -0.95 13.62 -9.73
CA TYR A 102 -1.77 14.29 -10.76
C TYR A 102 -3.21 14.53 -10.33
N ALA A 103 -3.81 13.61 -9.56
CA ALA A 103 -5.17 13.77 -9.06
C ALA A 103 -5.30 14.90 -8.02
N ASN A 104 -4.19 15.37 -7.44
CA ASN A 104 -4.21 16.39 -6.39
C ASN A 104 -3.09 17.44 -6.55
N PRO A 105 -3.21 18.33 -7.56
CA PRO A 105 -2.17 19.29 -7.90
C PRO A 105 -1.92 20.33 -6.80
N ALA A 106 -2.80 20.46 -5.79
CA ALA A 106 -2.57 21.36 -4.66
C ALA A 106 -1.40 20.93 -3.75
N GLY A 107 -0.91 19.69 -3.85
CA GLY A 107 0.34 19.26 -3.21
C GLY A 107 1.53 19.17 -4.17
N SER A 108 1.29 19.12 -5.48
CA SER A 108 2.35 19.15 -6.50
C SER A 108 2.76 20.59 -6.90
N ASN A 109 1.87 21.57 -6.73
CA ASN A 109 2.10 22.97 -7.15
C ASN A 109 2.88 23.81 -6.11
N GLY A 110 3.72 23.16 -5.29
CA GLY A 110 4.46 23.80 -4.20
C GLY A 110 5.97 23.80 -4.35
N PHE A 111 6.53 23.12 -5.35
CA PHE A 111 7.98 22.99 -5.55
C PHE A 111 8.31 22.87 -7.04
#